data_AF-A0A7C6L7P3-F1
#
_entry.id   AF-A0A7C6L7P3-F1
#
_cell.length_a   1.000
_cell.length_b   1.000
_cell.length_c   1.000
_cell.angle_alpha   90.00
_cell.angle_beta   90.00
_cell.angle_gamma   90.00
#
_symmetry.space_group_name_H-M   'P 1'
#
loop_
_entity.id
_entity.type
_entity.pdbx_description
1 polymer ?
#
loop_
_entity_poly.entity_id
_entity_poly.type
_entity_poly.pdbx_seq_one_letter_code
_entity_poly.pdbx_strand_id
1 'polypeptide(L)'
;LTGPPADPRSDEKVVKRFLSQPGKKIIAGGTTANIVSRLTGKPLIVDLDYHDPAIPPTGRIEGIDLVTEGVLTLNAAVEKLKNPAALAHNGQDGATRLAKLLLSCDKIDIFAGGAINPAHQNPNFPAYINIKAQVLSKLQSVLESMGKQVSIEWF
;
A
#
# COMPACT_ATOMS: atom_id res chain seq x y z
N LEU A 1 2.90 -1.36 4.76
CA LEU A 1 4.07 -1.91 4.04
C LEU A 1 3.80 -1.88 2.54
N THR A 2 4.70 -1.30 1.74
CA THR A 2 4.54 -1.24 0.28
C THR A 2 5.85 -1.39 -0.47
N GLY A 3 5.89 -2.35 -1.39
CA GLY A 3 7.12 -2.76 -2.08
C GLY A 3 8.09 -3.54 -1.17
N PRO A 4 8.85 -4.50 -1.71
CA PRO A 4 9.90 -5.16 -0.96
C PRO A 4 11.13 -4.26 -0.79
N PRO A 5 11.95 -4.48 0.27
CA PRO A 5 13.24 -3.82 0.45
C PRO A 5 14.13 -3.93 -0.79
N ALA A 6 15.07 -2.99 -0.97
CA ALA A 6 16.02 -3.06 -2.09
C ALA A 6 16.91 -4.32 -2.04
N ASP A 7 17.27 -4.75 -0.83
CA ASP A 7 18.00 -6.00 -0.58
C ASP A 7 17.04 -7.09 -0.04
N PRO A 8 16.79 -8.18 -0.79
CA PRO A 8 15.92 -9.28 -0.35
C PRO A 8 16.35 -9.93 0.97
N ARG A 9 17.63 -9.85 1.36
CA ARG A 9 18.11 -10.34 2.66
C ARG A 9 17.50 -9.59 3.84
N SER A 10 16.95 -8.40 3.59
CA SER A 10 16.24 -7.59 4.58
C SER A 10 14.76 -7.93 4.71
N ASP A 11 14.19 -8.78 3.84
CA ASP A 11 12.76 -9.15 3.83
C ASP A 11 12.28 -9.55 5.23
N GLU A 12 12.97 -10.51 5.86
CA GLU A 12 12.56 -11.07 7.16
C GLU A 12 12.58 -10.01 8.26
N LYS A 13 13.65 -9.20 8.31
CA LYS A 13 13.79 -8.13 9.30
C LYS A 13 12.68 -7.09 9.16
N VAL A 14 12.39 -6.66 7.93
CA VAL A 14 11.38 -5.63 7.64
C VAL A 14 9.98 -6.15 7.92
N VAL A 15 9.66 -7.38 7.51
CA VAL A 15 8.35 -7.99 7.77
C VAL A 15 8.13 -8.22 9.26
N LYS A 16 9.12 -8.75 10.00
CA LYS A 16 9.01 -8.91 11.46
C LYS A 16 8.75 -7.58 12.15
N ARG A 17 9.50 -6.52 11.78
CA ARG A 17 9.30 -5.19 12.35
C ARG A 17 7.92 -4.63 12.03
N PHE A 18 7.46 -4.75 10.78
CA PHE A 18 6.13 -4.32 10.36
C PHE A 18 5.02 -5.03 11.16
N LEU A 19 5.09 -6.36 11.29
CA LEU A 19 4.09 -7.14 12.03
C LEU A 19 4.09 -6.85 13.53
N SER A 20 5.24 -6.50 14.10
CA SER A 20 5.36 -6.12 15.52
C SER A 20 4.76 -4.74 15.86
N GLN A 21 4.46 -3.90 14.85
CA GLN A 21 3.87 -2.58 15.11
C GLN A 21 2.43 -2.74 15.63
N PRO A 22 1.97 -1.87 16.56
CA PRO A 22 0.57 -1.85 16.97
C PRO A 22 -0.35 -1.31 15.85
N GLY A 23 -1.66 -1.39 16.06
CA GLY A 23 -2.65 -0.82 15.13
C GLY A 23 -2.95 -1.72 13.93
N LYS A 24 -3.54 -1.14 12.88
CA LYS A 24 -3.97 -1.85 11.67
C LYS A 24 -2.80 -2.08 10.71
N LYS A 25 -2.76 -3.25 10.06
CA LYS A 25 -1.72 -3.69 9.14
C LYS A 25 -2.26 -3.67 7.72
N ILE A 26 -1.62 -2.87 6.86
CA ILE A 26 -1.96 -2.78 5.44
C ILE A 26 -0.74 -3.16 4.61
N ILE A 27 -0.97 -4.01 3.61
CA ILE A 27 0.01 -4.36 2.58
C ILE A 27 -0.47 -3.82 1.23
N ALA A 28 0.36 -3.03 0.56
CA ALA A 28 0.10 -2.53 -0.79
C ALA A 28 1.22 -3.00 -1.72
N GLY A 29 0.99 -4.08 -2.46
CA GLY A 29 2.01 -4.72 -3.29
C GLY A 29 1.79 -6.23 -3.39
N GLY A 30 1.54 -6.75 -4.60
CA GLY A 30 1.45 -8.21 -4.81
C GLY A 30 2.72 -8.96 -4.41
N THR A 31 3.90 -8.49 -4.84
CA THR A 31 5.20 -9.07 -4.44
C THR A 31 5.41 -9.01 -2.93
N THR A 32 5.07 -7.87 -2.33
CA THR A 32 5.17 -7.66 -0.87
C THR A 32 4.24 -8.60 -0.10
N ALA A 33 3.00 -8.78 -0.57
CA ALA A 33 2.04 -9.69 0.01
C ALA A 33 2.52 -11.15 -0.05
N ASN A 34 3.11 -11.57 -1.17
CA ASN A 34 3.71 -12.90 -1.31
C ASN A 34 4.89 -13.11 -0.34
N ILE A 35 5.75 -12.10 -0.14
CA ILE A 35 6.84 -12.18 0.83
C ILE A 35 6.31 -12.33 2.26
N VAL A 36 5.32 -11.53 2.65
CA VAL A 36 4.69 -11.64 3.97
C VAL A 36 4.02 -13.01 4.13
N SER A 37 3.31 -13.48 3.11
CA SER A 37 2.65 -14.80 3.10
C SER A 37 3.66 -15.93 3.33
N ARG A 38 4.76 -15.94 2.55
CA ARG A 38 5.88 -16.90 2.69
C ARG A 38 6.48 -16.88 4.09
N LEU A 39 6.78 -15.70 4.64
CA LEU A 39 7.48 -15.56 5.91
C LEU A 39 6.59 -15.85 7.14
N THR A 40 5.28 -15.66 7.01
CA THR A 40 4.32 -15.94 8.09
C THR A 40 3.72 -17.34 8.02
N GLY A 41 3.90 -18.04 6.89
CA GLY A 41 3.23 -19.32 6.61
C GLY A 41 1.72 -19.18 6.37
N LYS A 42 1.20 -17.95 6.23
CA LYS A 42 -0.23 -17.67 6.06
C LYS A 42 -0.53 -17.38 4.60
N PRO A 43 -1.46 -18.11 3.95
CA PRO A 43 -1.69 -17.98 2.52
C PRO A 43 -2.27 -16.62 2.15
N LEU A 44 -1.80 -16.06 1.04
CA LEU A 44 -2.46 -14.94 0.36
C LEU A 44 -3.64 -15.48 -0.45
N ILE A 45 -4.84 -15.03 -0.11
CA ILE A 45 -6.06 -15.33 -0.86
C ILE A 45 -6.45 -14.05 -1.62
N VAL A 46 -6.40 -14.09 -2.94
CA VAL A 46 -6.84 -12.98 -3.78
C VAL A 46 -8.36 -13.04 -3.90
N ASP A 47 -9.02 -11.93 -3.58
CA ASP A 47 -10.44 -11.75 -3.84
C ASP A 47 -10.58 -11.45 -5.34
N LEU A 48 -11.41 -12.18 -6.08
CA LEU A 48 -11.56 -11.93 -7.53
C LEU A 48 -12.76 -11.03 -7.83
N ASP A 49 -13.44 -10.54 -6.79
CA ASP A 49 -14.56 -9.64 -6.94
C ASP A 49 -14.09 -8.20 -7.26
N TYR A 50 -14.42 -7.74 -8.46
CA TYR A 50 -14.18 -6.38 -8.91
C TYR A 50 -15.37 -5.49 -8.54
N HIS A 51 -15.22 -4.67 -7.51
CA HIS A 51 -16.22 -3.69 -7.12
C HIS A 51 -16.17 -2.40 -7.95
N ASP A 52 -15.02 -2.12 -8.57
CA ASP A 52 -14.81 -1.04 -9.53
C ASP A 52 -13.85 -1.58 -10.61
N PRO A 53 -14.24 -1.61 -11.90
CA PRO A 53 -13.40 -2.15 -12.98
C PRO A 53 -12.05 -1.44 -13.14
N ALA A 54 -11.93 -0.18 -12.69
CA ALA A 54 -10.68 0.58 -12.77
C ALA A 54 -9.75 0.35 -11.56
N ILE A 55 -10.24 -0.33 -10.52
CA ILE A 55 -9.50 -0.55 -9.27
C ILE A 55 -9.22 -2.05 -9.14
N PRO A 56 -7.95 -2.46 -9.09
CA PRO A 56 -7.60 -3.88 -8.91
C PRO A 56 -8.25 -4.47 -7.66
N PRO A 57 -8.48 -5.78 -7.66
CA PRO A 57 -9.14 -6.40 -6.54
C PRO A 57 -8.21 -6.47 -5.31
N THR A 58 -8.80 -6.80 -4.17
CA THR A 58 -8.06 -6.89 -2.90
C THR A 58 -7.60 -8.33 -2.62
N GLY A 59 -6.78 -8.49 -1.61
CA GLY A 59 -6.42 -9.80 -1.07
C GLY A 59 -6.63 -9.86 0.44
N ARG A 60 -6.47 -11.07 0.98
CA ARG A 60 -6.55 -11.36 2.41
C ARG A 60 -5.35 -12.22 2.81
N ILE A 61 -4.74 -11.85 3.93
CA ILE A 61 -3.76 -12.66 4.67
C ILE A 61 -4.19 -12.57 6.13
N GLU A 62 -4.26 -13.70 6.83
CA GLU A 62 -4.68 -13.70 8.22
C GLU A 62 -3.73 -12.86 9.10
N GLY A 63 -4.29 -11.91 9.86
CA GLY A 63 -3.53 -10.94 10.65
C GLY A 63 -3.13 -9.66 9.91
N ILE A 64 -3.57 -9.50 8.65
CA ILE A 64 -3.44 -8.27 7.86
C ILE A 64 -4.84 -7.71 7.58
N ASP A 65 -5.09 -6.44 7.93
CA ASP A 65 -6.41 -5.80 7.80
C ASP A 65 -6.81 -5.54 6.34
N LEU A 66 -5.84 -5.26 5.48
CA LEU A 66 -6.08 -5.05 4.05
C LEU A 66 -4.83 -5.38 3.22
N VAL A 67 -5.03 -6.16 2.15
CA VAL A 67 -4.02 -6.37 1.09
C VAL A 67 -4.56 -5.77 -0.21
N THR A 68 -3.74 -4.97 -0.90
CA THR A 68 -4.07 -4.37 -2.21
C THR A 68 -2.94 -4.60 -3.22
N GLU A 69 -3.23 -4.36 -4.50
CA GLU A 69 -2.26 -4.54 -5.61
C GLU A 69 -0.98 -3.74 -5.40
N GLY A 70 -1.07 -2.44 -5.09
CA GLY A 70 0.12 -1.60 -4.97
C GLY A 70 -0.13 -0.15 -5.37
N VAL A 71 0.75 0.36 -6.24
CA VAL A 71 0.83 1.78 -6.60
C VAL A 71 -0.46 2.29 -7.26
N LEU A 72 -1.14 1.45 -8.05
CA LEU A 72 -2.38 1.85 -8.71
C LEU A 72 -3.48 2.12 -7.68
N THR A 73 -3.69 1.20 -6.73
CA THR A 73 -4.66 1.37 -5.63
C THR A 73 -4.28 2.52 -4.71
N LEU A 74 -2.99 2.70 -4.40
CA LEU A 74 -2.51 3.83 -3.60
C LEU A 74 -2.82 5.17 -4.27
N ASN A 75 -2.56 5.30 -5.58
CA ASN A 75 -2.85 6.51 -6.31
C ASN A 75 -4.36 6.80 -6.38
N ALA A 76 -5.18 5.77 -6.60
CA ALA A 76 -6.64 5.91 -6.55
C ALA A 76 -7.13 6.34 -5.15
N ALA A 77 -6.51 5.84 -4.08
CA ALA A 77 -6.84 6.23 -2.70
C ALA A 77 -6.48 7.71 -2.44
N VAL A 78 -5.34 8.20 -2.96
CA VAL A 78 -4.98 9.62 -2.92
C VAL A 78 -6.06 10.49 -3.56
N GLU A 79 -6.53 10.12 -4.75
CA GLU A 79 -7.57 10.89 -5.45
C GLU A 79 -8.91 10.86 -4.69
N LYS A 80 -9.27 9.73 -4.08
CA LYS A 80 -10.45 9.64 -3.20
C LYS A 80 -10.30 10.50 -1.94
N LEU A 81 -9.12 10.53 -1.32
CA LEU A 81 -8.86 11.38 -0.15
C LEU A 81 -9.02 12.87 -0.49
N LYS A 82 -8.54 13.31 -1.66
CA LYS A 82 -8.70 14.70 -2.10
C LYS A 82 -10.15 15.10 -2.38
N ASN A 83 -11.05 14.13 -2.59
CA ASN A 83 -12.45 14.38 -2.90
C ASN A 83 -13.36 13.68 -1.88
N PRO A 84 -13.74 14.34 -0.76
CA PRO A 84 -14.58 13.75 0.28
C PRO A 84 -15.91 13.17 -0.22
N ALA A 85 -16.50 13.75 -1.29
CA ALA A 85 -17.71 13.22 -1.89
C ALA A 85 -17.50 11.83 -2.51
N ALA A 86 -16.30 11.53 -3.03
CA ALA A 86 -15.95 10.22 -3.56
C ALA A 86 -15.85 9.12 -2.48
N LEU A 87 -15.69 9.51 -1.21
CA LEU A 87 -15.66 8.59 -0.06
C LEU A 87 -17.03 8.36 0.59
N ALA A 88 -17.99 9.23 0.30
CA ALA A 88 -19.36 9.13 0.83
C ALA A 88 -20.10 7.89 0.28
N HIS A 89 -19.69 7.38 -0.88
CA HIS A 89 -20.21 6.12 -1.39
C HIS A 89 -19.65 4.93 -0.60
N ASN A 90 -20.51 3.96 -0.28
CA ASN A 90 -20.13 2.69 0.37
C ASN A 90 -19.40 1.73 -0.59
N GLY A 91 -18.48 2.26 -1.39
CA GLY A 91 -17.63 1.48 -2.28
C GLY A 91 -16.82 0.45 -1.51
N GLN A 92 -16.83 -0.79 -2.01
CA GLN A 92 -16.09 -1.92 -1.45
C GLN A 92 -14.75 -2.15 -2.15
N ASP A 93 -14.41 -1.31 -3.13
CA ASP A 93 -13.13 -1.37 -3.84
C ASP A 93 -11.93 -1.11 -2.91
N GLY A 94 -10.76 -1.59 -3.33
CA GLY A 94 -9.54 -1.52 -2.53
C GLY A 94 -9.11 -0.10 -2.17
N ALA A 95 -9.34 0.88 -3.05
CA ALA A 95 -8.91 2.25 -2.81
C ALA A 95 -9.83 2.97 -1.81
N THR A 96 -11.15 2.75 -1.90
CA THR A 96 -12.12 3.27 -0.93
C THR A 96 -11.88 2.68 0.45
N ARG A 97 -11.66 1.36 0.54
CA ARG A 97 -11.34 0.68 1.80
C ARG A 97 -10.03 1.19 2.39
N LEU A 98 -8.99 1.34 1.57
CA LEU A 98 -7.71 1.90 1.98
C LEU A 98 -7.86 3.33 2.53
N ALA A 99 -8.52 4.22 1.80
CA ALA A 99 -8.73 5.60 2.24
C ALA A 99 -9.52 5.68 3.55
N LYS A 100 -10.59 4.90 3.70
CA LYS A 100 -11.38 4.84 4.95
C LYS A 100 -10.55 4.34 6.14
N LEU A 101 -9.71 3.31 5.93
CA LEU A 101 -8.81 2.81 6.97
C LEU A 101 -7.79 3.87 7.39
N LEU A 102 -7.15 4.56 6.44
CA LEU A 102 -6.20 5.63 6.74
C LEU A 102 -6.88 6.81 7.45
N LEU A 103 -8.11 7.16 7.06
CA LEU A 103 -8.91 8.18 7.73
C LEU A 103 -9.25 7.81 9.18
N SER A 104 -9.39 6.53 9.49
CA SER A 104 -9.67 6.04 10.85
C SER A 104 -8.46 6.02 11.79
N CYS A 105 -7.26 6.39 11.32
CA CYS A 105 -6.02 6.38 12.10
C CYS A 105 -5.49 7.80 12.32
N ASP A 106 -4.91 8.06 13.50
CA ASP A 106 -4.23 9.32 13.83
C ASP A 106 -2.77 9.34 13.36
N LYS A 107 -2.08 8.19 13.55
CA LYS A 107 -0.68 7.98 13.17
C LYS A 107 -0.56 6.87 12.12
N ILE A 108 0.24 7.11 11.10
CA ILE A 108 0.43 6.22 9.95
C ILE A 108 1.92 6.09 9.66
N ASP A 109 2.48 4.91 9.90
CA ASP A 109 3.86 4.59 9.60
C ASP A 109 3.95 3.77 8.29
N ILE A 110 4.53 4.38 7.25
CA ILE A 110 4.67 3.79 5.93
C ILE A 110 6.06 3.16 5.79
N PHE A 111 6.09 1.84 5.75
CA PHE A 111 7.27 1.07 5.41
C PHE A 111 7.32 0.93 3.89
N ALA A 112 8.24 1.63 3.24
CA ALA A 112 8.37 1.70 1.78
C ALA A 112 9.63 0.97 1.32
N GLY A 113 9.45 -0.10 0.55
CA GLY A 113 10.57 -0.83 -0.04
C GLY A 113 11.22 -0.07 -1.20
N GLY A 114 12.52 -0.19 -1.36
CA GLY A 114 13.34 0.44 -2.40
C GLY A 114 13.53 -0.42 -3.65
N ALA A 115 12.99 -1.64 -3.69
CA ALA A 115 13.12 -2.50 -4.86
C ALA A 115 12.55 -1.82 -6.11
N ILE A 116 13.38 -1.80 -7.15
CA ILE A 116 13.01 -1.30 -8.48
C ILE A 116 12.23 -2.41 -9.18
N ASN A 117 11.03 -2.10 -9.66
CA ASN A 117 10.26 -3.04 -10.48
C ASN A 117 10.86 -3.10 -11.88
N PRO A 118 11.36 -4.26 -12.36
CA PRO A 118 11.91 -4.41 -13.70
C PRO A 118 10.88 -4.06 -14.79
N ALA A 119 9.58 -4.32 -14.56
CA ALA A 119 8.51 -3.97 -15.50
C ALA A 119 8.32 -2.45 -15.67
N HIS A 120 8.86 -1.63 -14.75
CA HIS A 120 8.88 -0.18 -14.85
C HIS A 120 10.19 0.37 -15.44
N GLN A 121 11.13 -0.49 -15.83
CA GLN A 121 12.29 -0.12 -16.64
C GLN A 121 11.93 -0.07 -18.13
N ASN A 122 10.90 0.71 -18.47
CA ASN A 122 10.66 1.05 -19.86
C ASN A 122 11.77 2.02 -20.30
N PRO A 123 12.61 1.70 -21.31
CA PRO A 123 13.66 2.59 -21.78
C PRO A 123 13.13 3.94 -22.32
N ASN A 124 11.83 4.03 -22.61
CA ASN A 124 11.16 5.28 -23.00
C ASN A 124 10.70 6.13 -21.80
N PHE A 125 10.79 5.60 -20.58
CA PHE A 125 10.53 6.37 -19.36
C PHE A 125 11.86 6.90 -18.79
N PRO A 126 11.90 8.16 -18.32
CA PRO A 126 13.09 8.67 -17.69
C PRO A 126 13.44 7.82 -16.47
N ALA A 127 14.69 7.38 -16.37
CA ALA A 127 15.19 6.49 -15.30
C ALA A 127 14.97 7.03 -13.87
N TYR A 128 14.62 8.31 -13.73
CA TYR A 128 14.39 9.00 -12.46
C TYR A 128 12.93 8.98 -11.96
N ILE A 129 11.95 8.47 -12.73
CA ILE A 129 10.54 8.48 -12.29
C ILE A 129 10.26 7.29 -11.36
N ASN A 130 10.53 7.49 -10.08
CA ASN A 130 10.05 6.57 -9.03
C ASN A 130 8.57 6.87 -8.72
N ILE A 131 7.67 6.28 -9.53
CA ILE A 131 6.22 6.47 -9.41
C ILE A 131 5.74 6.21 -7.98
N LYS A 132 6.25 5.16 -7.32
CA LYS A 132 5.90 4.83 -5.94
C LYS A 132 6.26 5.97 -4.98
N ALA A 133 7.48 6.49 -5.05
CA ALA A 133 7.89 7.62 -4.21
C ALA A 133 6.99 8.85 -4.41
N GLN A 134 6.63 9.15 -5.66
CA GLN A 134 5.70 10.26 -5.95
C GLN A 134 4.31 10.02 -5.36
N VAL A 135 3.76 8.81 -5.50
CA VAL A 135 2.44 8.48 -4.94
C VAL A 135 2.46 8.50 -3.41
N LEU A 136 3.52 7.99 -2.77
CA LEU A 136 3.66 8.04 -1.31
C LEU A 136 3.83 9.46 -0.79
N SER A 137 4.58 10.31 -1.49
CA SER A 137 4.68 11.74 -1.16
C SER A 137 3.31 12.44 -1.26
N LYS A 138 2.55 12.19 -2.33
CA LYS A 138 1.18 12.72 -2.45
C LYS A 138 0.26 12.21 -1.34
N LEU A 139 0.37 10.92 -0.98
CA LEU A 139 -0.40 10.29 0.09
C LEU A 139 -0.07 10.91 1.45
N GLN A 140 1.21 11.09 1.74
CA GLN A 140 1.66 11.77 2.95
C GLN A 140 1.07 13.18 3.02
N SER A 141 1.26 14.00 1.98
CA SER A 141 0.79 15.39 1.98
C SER A 141 -0.73 15.51 2.14
N VAL A 142 -1.54 14.63 1.52
CA VAL A 142 -3.00 14.70 1.66
C VAL A 142 -3.48 14.25 3.05
N LEU A 143 -2.79 13.29 3.67
CA LEU A 143 -3.15 12.82 5.02
C LEU A 143 -2.72 13.85 6.08
N GLU A 144 -1.54 14.43 5.93
CA GLU A 144 -1.03 15.50 6.82
C GLU A 144 -1.92 16.75 6.76
N SER A 145 -2.40 17.14 5.57
CA SER A 145 -3.36 18.26 5.46
C SER A 145 -4.70 18.00 6.14
N MET A 146 -5.01 16.73 6.43
CA MET A 146 -6.17 16.30 7.22
C MET A 146 -5.86 16.12 8.72
N GLY A 147 -4.69 16.58 9.18
CA GLY A 147 -4.30 16.55 10.60
C GLY A 147 -3.70 15.23 11.08
N LYS A 148 -3.27 14.35 10.16
CA LYS A 148 -2.68 13.04 10.51
C LYS A 148 -1.17 13.14 10.65
N GLN A 149 -0.59 12.30 11.51
CA GLN A 149 0.85 12.13 11.62
C GLN A 149 1.31 11.01 10.69
N VAL A 150 2.08 11.33 9.65
CA VAL A 150 2.55 10.36 8.68
C VAL A 150 4.07 10.30 8.68
N SER A 151 4.62 9.09 8.72
CA SER A 151 6.05 8.85 8.55
C SER A 151 6.29 7.92 7.37
N ILE A 152 7.36 8.13 6.62
CA ILE A 152 7.81 7.21 5.58
C ILE A 152 9.23 6.78 5.89
N GLU A 153 9.44 5.48 6.01
CA GLU A 153 10.75 4.88 6.14
C GLU A 153 11.04 3.98 4.93
N TRP A 154 12.22 4.18 4.34
CA TRP A 154 12.66 3.47 3.14
C TRP A 154 13.59 2.31 3.49
N PHE A 155 13.38 1.16 2.86
CA PHE A 155 14.09 -0.11 3.10
C PHE A 155 14.67 -0.73 1.83
#